data_AF-A0A158DII6-F1
#
_entry.id   AF-A0A158DII6-F1
#
_cell.length_a   1.000
_cell.length_b   1.000
_cell.length_c   1.000
_cell.angle_alpha   90.00
_cell.angle_beta   90.00
_cell.angle_gamma   90.00
#
_symmetry.space_group_name_H-M   'P 1'
#
loop_
_entity.id
_entity.type
_entity.pdbx_description
1 polymer ?
#
loop_
_entity_poly.entity_id
_entity_poly.type
_entity_poly.pdbx_seq_one_letter_code
_entity_poly.pdbx_strand_id
1 'polypeptide(L)'
;MLELSGNAEFLVVDVETHEEERLVLTAKDFQQERRSMLDDDVLGEEEEGEFVAYASALGYDFRVVATPPNNLEIEDEAEEIRVEILENNIEYVEPSDDEDEIEDL
;
A
#
# COMPACT_ATOMS: atom_id res chain seq x y z
N MET A 1 12.96 2.71 -9.86
CA MET A 1 11.82 2.00 -9.23
C MET A 1 11.16 3.01 -8.32
N LEU A 2 9.90 3.41 -8.56
CA LEU A 2 9.20 4.37 -7.72
C LEU A 2 9.22 3.91 -6.26
N GLU A 3 9.39 4.85 -5.33
CA GLU A 3 9.25 4.62 -3.90
C GLU A 3 7.93 5.23 -3.43
N LEU A 4 7.26 4.55 -2.50
CA LEU A 4 6.15 5.15 -1.78
C LEU A 4 6.70 6.10 -0.72
N SER A 5 6.03 7.23 -0.56
CA SER A 5 6.25 8.18 0.53
C SER A 5 4.91 8.58 1.17
N GLY A 6 4.97 9.09 2.39
CA GLY A 6 3.79 9.57 3.11
C GLY A 6 3.09 8.52 3.96
N ASN A 7 1.81 8.78 4.25
CA ASN A 7 0.97 7.99 5.13
C ASN A 7 -0.50 8.01 4.70
N ALA A 8 -1.25 6.99 5.13
CA ALA A 8 -2.69 6.92 5.02
C ALA A 8 -3.30 6.59 6.38
N GLU A 9 -4.39 7.28 6.72
CA GLU A 9 -5.16 7.05 7.94
C GLU A 9 -6.48 6.36 7.59
N PHE A 10 -6.79 5.30 8.32
CA PHE A 10 -7.98 4.48 8.14
C PHE A 10 -8.77 4.41 9.46
N LEU A 11 -10.09 4.35 9.32
CA LEU A 11 -11.02 4.04 10.40
C LEU A 11 -11.67 2.71 10.10
N VAL A 12 -11.46 1.74 10.98
CA VAL A 12 -12.10 0.43 10.92
C VAL A 12 -13.25 0.45 11.91
N VAL A 13 -14.46 0.14 11.43
CA VAL A 13 -15.68 0.14 12.22
C VAL A 13 -16.30 -1.26 12.17
N ASP A 14 -16.51 -1.87 13.33
CA ASP A 14 -17.27 -3.11 13.43
C ASP A 14 -18.77 -2.81 13.23
N VAL A 15 -19.38 -3.53 12.28
CA VAL A 15 -20.75 -3.28 11.82
C VAL A 15 -21.78 -3.72 12.86
N GLU A 16 -21.47 -4.70 13.70
CA GLU A 16 -22.40 -5.26 14.70
C GLU A 16 -22.40 -4.45 16.00
N THR A 17 -21.21 -4.11 16.49
CA THR A 17 -20.95 -3.52 17.80
C THR A 17 -20.74 -2.00 17.74
N HIS A 18 -20.48 -1.45 16.55
CA HIS A 18 -20.07 -0.06 16.35
C HIS A 18 -18.76 0.30 17.07
N GLU A 19 -17.89 -0.68 17.32
CA GLU A 19 -16.54 -0.42 17.81
C GLU A 19 -15.69 0.21 16.70
N GLU A 20 -14.92 1.24 17.05
CA GLU A 20 -14.10 2.00 16.11
C GLU A 20 -12.63 1.87 16.48
N GLU A 21 -11.79 1.50 15.51
CA GLU A 21 -10.35 1.46 15.65
C GLU A 21 -9.68 2.26 14.53
N ARG A 22 -8.64 3.03 14.90
CA ARG A 22 -7.89 3.84 13.94
C ARG A 22 -6.57 3.17 13.61
N LEU A 23 -6.25 3.17 12.33
CA LEU A 23 -5.05 2.55 11.81
C LEU A 23 -4.31 3.54 10.91
N VAL A 24 -3.01 3.68 11.12
CA VAL A 24 -2.15 4.55 10.31
C VAL A 24 -1.14 3.66 9.61
N LEU A 25 -1.18 3.62 8.28
CA LEU A 25 -0.19 2.95 7.46
C LEU A 25 0.77 3.98 6.89
N THR A 26 2.06 3.66 6.93
CA THR A 26 3.11 4.47 6.32
C THR A 26 3.65 3.76 5.10
N ALA A 27 4.35 4.48 4.22
CA ALA A 27 5.00 3.88 3.05
C ALA A 27 5.91 2.67 3.37
N LYS A 28 6.42 2.55 4.62
CA LYS A 28 7.25 1.43 5.06
C LYS A 28 6.46 0.13 5.28
N ASP A 29 5.16 0.26 5.54
CA ASP A 29 4.26 -0.87 5.74
C ASP A 29 3.87 -1.52 4.40
N PHE A 30 4.01 -0.75 3.31
CA PHE A 30 3.75 -1.22 1.96
C PHE A 30 4.98 -1.94 1.38
N GLN A 31 4.73 -3.11 0.81
CA GLN A 31 5.72 -3.90 0.09
C GLN A 31 5.30 -3.98 -1.38
N GLN A 32 6.26 -3.80 -2.29
CA GLN A 32 6.00 -3.99 -3.71
C GLN A 32 5.88 -5.48 -4.00
N GLU A 33 4.66 -5.96 -4.25
CA GLU A 33 4.44 -7.32 -4.70
C GLU A 33 4.68 -7.36 -6.21
N ARG A 34 5.79 -7.99 -6.62
CA ARG A 34 5.98 -8.36 -8.03
C ARG A 34 5.11 -9.57 -8.30
N ARG A 35 4.11 -9.45 -9.19
CA ARG A 35 3.49 -10.64 -9.79
C ARG A 35 4.60 -11.51 -10.37
N SER A 36 4.84 -12.65 -9.74
CA SER A 36 5.80 -13.62 -10.21
C SER A 36 5.22 -14.21 -11.51
N MET A 37 5.54 -13.59 -12.65
CA MET A 37 5.25 -14.10 -13.99
C MET A 37 6.07 -15.37 -14.24
N LEU A 38 5.65 -16.46 -13.63
CA LEU A 38 5.93 -17.82 -14.09
C LEU A 38 4.78 -18.22 -15.02
N ASP A 39 4.75 -17.61 -16.21
CA ASP A 39 4.47 -18.28 -17.50
C ASP A 39 4.35 -17.25 -18.64
N ASP A 40 5.18 -17.45 -19.66
CA ASP A 40 4.99 -17.13 -21.08
C ASP A 40 4.80 -15.66 -21.54
N ASP A 41 5.90 -15.10 -22.04
CA ASP A 41 5.98 -14.37 -23.32
C ASP A 41 4.92 -13.26 -23.58
N VAL A 42 4.87 -12.23 -22.74
CA VAL A 42 4.31 -10.93 -23.14
C VAL A 42 5.22 -9.80 -22.62
N LEU A 43 5.90 -9.13 -23.55
CA LEU A 43 6.50 -7.81 -23.32
C LEU A 43 5.36 -6.80 -23.10
N GLY A 44 4.74 -6.83 -21.93
CA GLY A 44 3.82 -5.81 -21.43
C GLY A 44 4.63 -4.72 -20.74
N GLU A 45 4.45 -3.49 -21.21
CA GLU A 45 5.14 -2.29 -20.77
C GLU A 45 5.13 -2.15 -19.23
N GLU A 46 6.32 -2.09 -18.63
CA GLU A 46 6.63 -1.52 -17.31
C GLU A 46 5.46 -1.56 -16.30
N GLU A 47 5.11 -2.75 -15.82
CA GLU A 47 4.08 -2.95 -14.80
C GLU A 47 4.52 -2.21 -13.52
N GLU A 48 3.96 -1.01 -13.30
CA GLU A 48 4.10 -0.21 -12.09
C GLU A 48 3.65 -1.07 -10.90
N GLY A 49 4.61 -1.73 -10.24
CA GLY A 49 4.31 -2.79 -9.27
C GLY A 49 3.35 -2.32 -8.18
N GLU A 50 2.31 -3.12 -7.95
CA GLU A 50 1.29 -2.90 -6.92
C GLU A 50 1.97 -2.88 -5.54
N PHE A 51 1.69 -1.85 -4.73
CA PHE A 51 2.21 -1.78 -3.37
C PHE A 51 1.14 -2.26 -2.41
N VAL A 52 1.47 -3.28 -1.61
CA VAL A 52 0.50 -3.95 -0.73
C VAL A 52 0.95 -3.82 0.71
N ALA A 53 0.06 -3.39 1.59
CA ALA A 53 0.24 -3.41 3.04
C ALA A 53 -0.79 -4.37 3.66
N TYR A 54 -0.32 -5.26 4.54
CA TYR A 54 -1.20 -6.12 5.34
C TYR A 54 -1.48 -5.44 6.67
N ALA A 55 -2.76 -5.21 6.96
CA ALA A 55 -3.21 -4.53 8.17
C ALA A 55 -4.17 -5.41 8.96
N SER A 56 -4.19 -5.22 10.27
CA SER A 56 -5.10 -5.92 11.16
C SER A 56 -5.73 -4.93 12.12
N ALA A 57 -7.06 -4.97 12.26
CA ALA A 57 -7.81 -4.12 13.17
C ALA A 57 -9.07 -4.84 13.67
N LEU A 58 -9.47 -4.60 14.91
CA LEU A 58 -10.63 -5.24 15.57
C LEU A 58 -10.61 -6.78 15.52
N GLY A 59 -9.41 -7.37 15.38
CA GLY A 59 -9.22 -8.82 15.24
C GLY A 59 -9.42 -9.38 13.82
N TYR A 60 -9.59 -8.52 12.82
CA TYR A 60 -9.72 -8.86 11.41
C TYR A 60 -8.50 -8.42 10.62
N ASP A 61 -8.04 -9.26 9.70
CA ASP A 61 -6.94 -8.98 8.78
C ASP A 61 -7.50 -8.55 7.41
N PHE A 62 -6.90 -7.54 6.79
CA PHE A 62 -7.25 -7.05 5.45
C PHE A 62 -6.02 -6.54 4.72
N ARG A 63 -6.11 -6.38 3.39
CA ARG A 63 -5.02 -5.83 2.58
C ARG A 63 -5.38 -4.44 2.08
N VAL A 64 -4.37 -3.56 2.05
CA VAL A 64 -4.46 -2.24 1.45
C VAL A 64 -3.52 -2.21 0.25
N VAL A 65 -4.09 -1.99 -0.93
CA VAL A 65 -3.36 -1.91 -2.20
C VAL A 65 -3.26 -0.46 -2.63
N ALA A 66 -2.04 0.04 -2.75
CA ALA A 66 -1.75 1.37 -3.25
C ALA A 66 -1.33 1.29 -4.72
N THR A 67 -2.13 1.90 -5.60
CA THR A 67 -1.83 2.03 -7.03
C THR A 67 -1.59 3.49 -7.44
N PRO A 68 -0.59 3.77 -8.30
CA PRO A 68 -0.36 5.12 -8.79
C PRO A 68 -1.57 5.64 -9.59
N PRO A 69 -1.82 6.96 -9.59
CA PRO A 69 -0.96 8.00 -9.02
C PRO A 69 -1.16 8.28 -7.52
N ASN A 70 -2.30 7.95 -6.89
CA ASN A 70 -2.60 8.18 -5.46
C ASN A 70 -3.84 7.36 -5.02
N ASN A 71 -4.03 6.17 -5.57
CA ASN A 71 -5.21 5.36 -5.32
C ASN A 71 -4.94 4.34 -4.20
N LEU A 72 -5.92 4.17 -3.31
CA LEU A 72 -5.88 3.19 -2.23
C LEU A 72 -7.14 2.33 -2.32
N GLU A 73 -6.94 1.04 -2.45
CA GLU A 73 -7.98 0.03 -2.49
C GLU A 73 -7.85 -0.88 -1.28
N ILE A 74 -8.99 -1.26 -0.71
CA ILE A 74 -9.05 -2.17 0.43
C ILE A 74 -9.62 -3.47 -0.12
N GLU A 75 -8.91 -4.54 0.13
CA GLU A 75 -9.30 -5.86 -0.34
C GLU A 75 -9.20 -6.87 0.81
N ASP A 76 -9.87 -8.01 0.64
CA ASP A 76 -10.00 -9.04 1.67
C ASP A 76 -10.59 -8.52 3.00
N GLU A 77 -11.36 -7.42 3.01
CA GLU A 77 -12.07 -6.98 4.20
C GLU A 77 -13.18 -7.97 4.60
N ALA A 78 -13.32 -8.23 5.90
CA ALA A 78 -14.38 -9.09 6.41
C ALA A 78 -15.73 -8.36 6.39
N GLU A 79 -16.83 -9.09 6.19
CA GLU A 79 -18.19 -8.51 6.13
C GLU A 79 -18.61 -7.86 7.45
N GLU A 80 -17.99 -8.25 8.56
CA GLU A 80 -18.22 -7.72 9.90
C GLU A 80 -17.58 -6.36 10.15
N ILE A 81 -16.60 -5.94 9.34
CA ILE A 81 -15.96 -4.64 9.45
C ILE A 81 -16.26 -3.78 8.24
N ARG A 82 -16.15 -2.46 8.42
CA ARG A 82 -16.11 -1.50 7.34
C ARG A 82 -14.88 -0.64 7.52
N VAL A 83 -14.04 -0.58 6.49
CA VAL A 83 -12.85 0.27 6.52
C VAL A 83 -13.10 1.56 5.73
N GLU A 84 -12.83 2.70 6.34
CA GLU A 84 -12.95 4.02 5.72
C GLU A 84 -11.59 4.72 5.66
N ILE A 85 -11.25 5.28 4.50
CA ILE A 85 -10.03 6.08 4.31
C ILE A 85 -10.32 7.49 4.83
N LEU A 86 -9.70 7.87 5.95
CA LEU A 86 -9.85 9.20 6.53
C LEU A 86 -8.93 10.22 5.86
N GLU A 87 -7.68 9.82 5.62
CA GLU A 87 -6.66 10.67 5.00
C GLU A 87 -5.75 9.83 4.10
N ASN A 88 -5.41 10.37 2.92
CA ASN A 88 -4.49 9.74 1.98
C ASN A 88 -3.44 10.77 1.54
N ASN A 89 -2.25 10.68 2.15
CA ASN A 89 -1.07 11.45 1.78
C ASN A 89 0.00 10.55 1.16
N ILE A 90 -0.38 9.39 0.63
CA ILE A 90 0.54 8.55 -0.13
C ILE A 90 0.94 9.31 -1.38
N GLU A 91 2.23 9.29 -1.70
CA GLU A 91 2.78 9.84 -2.94
C GLU A 91 3.81 8.87 -3.53
N TYR A 92 3.89 8.83 -4.86
CA TYR A 92 4.86 8.04 -5.61
C TYR A 92 6.00 8.96 -6.02
N VAL A 93 7.15 8.77 -5.42
CA VAL A 93 8.35 9.58 -5.70
C VAL A 93 9.33 8.74 -6.52
N GLU A 94 10.00 9.37 -7.47
CA GLU A 94 11.18 8.75 -8.06
C GLU A 94 12.24 8.62 -6.97
N PRO A 95 12.92 7.47 -6.87
CA PRO A 95 14.03 7.32 -5.94
C PRO A 95 15.02 8.41 -6.30
N SER A 96 15.44 9.21 -5.32
CA SER A 96 16.49 10.19 -5.58
C SER A 96 17.73 9.40 -5.95
N ASP A 97 18.24 9.61 -7.17
CA ASP A 97 19.51 9.09 -7.70
C ASP A 97 20.71 9.69 -6.93
N ASP A 98 20.57 9.96 -5.63
CA ASP A 98 21.68 10.09 -4.69
C ASP A 98 22.21 8.68 -4.36
N GLU A 99 22.51 7.90 -5.41
CA GLU A 99 23.69 7.05 -5.30
C GLU A 99 24.85 8.03 -5.16
N ASP A 100 25.36 8.14 -3.94
CA ASP A 100 26.67 8.70 -3.64
C ASP A 100 27.61 8.50 -4.85
N GLU A 101 27.88 9.58 -5.60
CA GLU A 101 29.12 9.74 -6.34
C GLU A 101 30.26 9.76 -5.30
N ILE A 102 30.52 8.62 -4.65
CA ILE A 102 31.85 8.33 -4.12
C ILE A 102 32.74 8.04 -5.32
N GLU A 103 33.07 9.12 -6.06
CA GLU A 103 34.28 9.19 -6.87
C GLU A 103 35.46 9.15 -5.87
N ASP A 104 35.81 7.94 -5.42
CA ASP A 104 37.02 7.71 -4.65
C ASP A 104 38.21 8.00 -5.58
N LEU A 105 38.86 9.13 -5.31
CA LEU A 105 40.02 9.77 -5.94
C LEU A 105 41.18 8.84 -6.35
#